data_AF-A0AAD3RRE5-F1
#
_entry.id   AF-A0AAD3RRE5-F1
#
_cell.length_a   1.000
_cell.length_b   1.000
_cell.length_c   1.000
_cell.angle_alpha   90.00
_cell.angle_beta   90.00
_cell.angle_gamma   90.00
#
_symmetry.space_group_name_H-M   'P 1'
#
loop_
_entity.id
_entity.type
_entity.pdbx_description
1 polymer ?
#
loop_
_entity_poly.entity_id
_entity_poly.type
_entity_poly.pdbx_seq_one_letter_code
_entity_poly.pdbx_strand_id
1 'polypeptide(L)'
;MLDAQLDAAIAAMATLGYGEVKVVISETGWPTSGDSSGATVANAASYNTRLVSKLLSNTGTPRRPQTFFATFIFALFNEDEKTGHTTERNWGLFYPDGTPVYDIDLSAGVIKTSHTLEAASSSSVVSCEFVWASILCSTNLLLLFIL
;
A
#
# COMPACT_ATOMS: atom_id res chain seq x y z
N MET A 1 -1.62 7.49 -14.37
CA MET A 1 -0.21 7.08 -14.48
C MET A 1 -0.02 5.67 -13.94
N LEU A 2 -0.35 5.41 -12.67
CA LEU A 2 -0.17 4.09 -12.03
C LEU A 2 -0.79 2.92 -12.82
N ASP A 3 -2.02 3.06 -13.29
CA ASP A 3 -2.71 2.01 -14.07
C ASP A 3 -1.92 1.58 -15.30
N ALA A 4 -1.33 2.54 -16.03
CA ALA A 4 -0.59 2.26 -17.24
C ALA A 4 0.72 1.53 -16.95
N GLN A 5 1.41 1.88 -15.86
CA GLN A 5 2.63 1.19 -15.42
C GLN A 5 2.33 -0.25 -14.99
N LEU A 6 1.24 -0.44 -14.24
CA LEU A 6 0.81 -1.75 -13.79
C LEU A 6 0.36 -2.63 -14.97
N ASP A 7 -0.42 -2.08 -15.88
CA ASP A 7 -0.89 -2.78 -17.07
C ASP A 7 0.26 -3.12 -18.03
N ALA A 8 1.29 -2.29 -18.12
CA ALA A 8 2.49 -2.58 -18.89
C ALA A 8 3.26 -3.78 -18.31
N ALA A 9 3.45 -3.82 -16.99
CA ALA A 9 4.09 -4.95 -16.31
C ALA A 9 3.27 -6.25 -16.47
N ILE A 10 1.94 -6.17 -16.29
CA ILE A 10 1.04 -7.31 -16.49
C ILE A 10 1.06 -7.78 -17.95
N ALA A 11 1.12 -6.86 -18.91
CA ALA A 11 1.23 -7.21 -20.32
C ALA A 11 2.52 -7.97 -20.62
N ALA A 12 3.66 -7.53 -20.06
CA ALA A 12 4.93 -8.22 -20.19
C ALA A 12 4.95 -9.61 -19.53
N MET A 13 4.31 -9.77 -18.37
CA MET A 13 4.17 -11.10 -17.75
C MET A 13 3.27 -12.02 -18.58
N ALA A 14 2.22 -11.48 -19.19
CA ALA A 14 1.30 -12.25 -20.02
C ALA A 14 1.97 -12.80 -21.29
N THR A 15 2.91 -12.08 -21.91
CA THR A 15 3.65 -12.60 -23.07
C THR A 15 4.53 -13.81 -22.73
N LEU A 16 4.93 -13.96 -21.46
CA LEU A 16 5.69 -15.08 -20.94
C LEU A 16 4.80 -16.21 -20.37
N GLY A 17 3.47 -16.07 -20.42
CA GLY A 17 2.52 -17.06 -19.89
C GLY A 17 2.20 -16.90 -18.39
N TYR A 18 2.70 -15.85 -17.73
CA TYR A 18 2.47 -15.56 -16.31
C TYR A 18 1.38 -14.51 -16.08
N GLY A 19 0.43 -14.39 -17.01
CA GLY A 19 -0.63 -13.38 -16.99
C GLY A 19 -1.59 -13.48 -15.80
N GLU A 20 -1.63 -14.61 -15.09
CA GLU A 20 -2.49 -14.86 -13.93
C GLU A 20 -1.79 -14.65 -12.58
N VAL A 21 -0.49 -14.34 -12.59
CA VAL A 21 0.25 -14.11 -11.34
C VAL A 21 -0.30 -12.87 -10.64
N LYS A 22 -0.54 -13.01 -9.32
CA LYS A 22 -0.99 -11.91 -8.46
C LYS A 22 0.12 -10.87 -8.35
N VAL A 23 -0.24 -9.60 -8.51
CA VAL A 23 0.71 -8.48 -8.46
C VAL A 23 0.44 -7.67 -7.21
N VAL A 24 1.53 -7.26 -6.57
CA VAL A 24 1.55 -6.38 -5.40
C VAL A 24 2.41 -5.18 -5.78
N ILE A 25 1.94 -3.97 -5.46
CA ILE A 25 2.72 -2.75 -5.62
C ILE A 25 3.55 -2.59 -4.36
N SER A 26 4.83 -2.95 -4.44
CA SER A 26 5.75 -2.89 -3.29
C SER A 26 6.05 -1.47 -2.85
N GLU A 27 6.09 -0.51 -3.79
CA GLU A 27 6.45 0.87 -3.53
C GLU A 27 5.74 1.79 -4.51
N THR A 28 5.11 2.83 -3.98
CA THR A 28 4.60 3.95 -4.77
C THR A 28 4.38 5.15 -3.86
N GLY A 29 4.60 6.36 -4.36
CA GLY A 29 4.46 7.56 -3.56
C GLY A 29 4.80 8.80 -4.35
N TRP A 30 5.02 9.91 -3.63
CA TRP A 30 5.43 11.16 -4.25
C TRP A 30 6.20 12.04 -3.26
N PRO A 31 7.35 12.62 -3.65
CA PRO A 31 8.18 13.40 -2.74
C PRO A 31 7.58 14.78 -2.45
N THR A 32 7.81 15.27 -1.23
CA THR A 32 7.27 16.53 -0.71
C THR A 32 8.19 17.73 -0.96
N SER A 33 9.47 17.48 -1.24
CA SER A 33 10.50 18.50 -1.47
C SER A 33 11.65 17.91 -2.28
N GLY A 34 12.44 18.76 -2.94
CA GLY A 34 13.71 18.41 -3.57
C GLY A 34 14.01 19.23 -4.83
N ASP A 35 14.97 18.76 -5.64
CA ASP A 35 15.52 19.50 -6.78
C ASP A 35 14.55 19.63 -7.97
N SER A 36 13.44 18.87 -7.95
CA SER A 36 12.44 18.87 -9.02
C SER A 36 11.26 19.78 -8.68
N SER A 37 10.76 20.54 -9.66
CA SER A 37 9.58 21.40 -9.50
C SER A 37 8.29 20.63 -9.18
N GLY A 38 8.27 19.32 -9.40
CA GLY A 38 7.14 18.45 -9.10
C GLY A 38 7.08 17.98 -7.64
N ALA A 39 8.20 18.06 -6.90
CA ALA A 39 8.30 17.62 -5.52
C ALA A 39 7.77 18.71 -4.58
N THR A 40 6.46 18.67 -4.30
CA THR A 40 5.79 19.62 -3.41
C THR A 40 4.84 18.87 -2.48
N VAL A 41 4.66 19.40 -1.27
CA VAL A 41 3.70 18.87 -0.28
C VAL A 41 2.30 18.72 -0.87
N ALA A 42 1.85 19.71 -1.66
CA ALA A 42 0.53 19.68 -2.29
C ALA A 42 0.39 18.52 -3.29
N ASN A 43 1.41 18.28 -4.13
CA ASN A 43 1.39 17.16 -5.07
C ASN A 43 1.45 15.81 -4.34
N ALA A 44 2.27 15.72 -3.28
CA ALA A 44 2.41 14.50 -2.50
C ALA A 44 1.10 14.10 -1.81
N ALA A 45 0.48 15.05 -1.10
CA ALA A 45 -0.83 14.85 -0.49
C ALA A 45 -1.89 14.45 -1.52
N SER A 46 -1.90 15.12 -2.68
CA SER A 46 -2.85 14.83 -3.76
C SER A 46 -2.66 13.44 -4.37
N TYR A 47 -1.41 13.03 -4.59
CA TYR A 47 -1.09 11.71 -5.14
C TYR A 47 -1.51 10.60 -4.18
N ASN A 48 -1.03 10.65 -2.93
CA ASN A 48 -1.28 9.60 -1.94
C ASN A 48 -2.76 9.51 -1.53
N THR A 49 -3.47 10.63 -1.41
CA THR A 49 -4.92 10.62 -1.12
C THR A 49 -5.73 10.00 -2.27
N ARG A 50 -5.38 10.31 -3.52
CA ARG A 50 -6.04 9.72 -4.70
C ARG A 50 -5.70 8.24 -4.85
N LEU A 51 -4.47 7.86 -4.54
CA LEU A 51 -4.05 6.46 -4.51
C LEU A 51 -4.93 5.66 -3.54
N VAL A 52 -5.03 6.11 -2.28
CA VAL A 52 -5.87 5.47 -1.26
C VAL A 52 -7.32 5.39 -1.75
N SER A 53 -7.89 6.51 -2.20
CA SER A 53 -9.27 6.55 -2.72
C SER A 53 -9.52 5.56 -3.86
N LYS A 54 -8.56 5.41 -4.77
CA LYS A 54 -8.65 4.46 -5.90
C LYS A 54 -8.56 3.01 -5.45
N LEU A 55 -7.70 2.70 -4.47
CA LEU A 55 -7.58 1.33 -3.96
C LEU A 55 -8.88 0.89 -3.27
N LEU A 56 -9.51 1.80 -2.55
CA LEU A 56 -10.77 1.57 -1.84
C LEU A 56 -11.98 1.46 -2.76
N SER A 57 -11.98 2.14 -3.91
CA SER A 57 -13.04 2.01 -4.89
C SER A 57 -13.04 0.66 -5.61
N ASN A 58 -12.03 -0.19 -5.37
CA ASN A 58 -11.83 -1.50 -5.97
C ASN A 58 -12.03 -1.49 -7.50
N THR A 59 -11.65 -0.40 -8.16
CA THR A 59 -11.84 -0.25 -9.62
C THR A 59 -10.85 -1.14 -10.40
N GLY A 60 -9.68 -1.40 -9.83
CA GLY A 60 -8.57 -2.07 -10.50
C GLY A 60 -7.96 -1.20 -11.61
N THR A 61 -7.43 -1.86 -12.64
CA THR A 61 -6.86 -1.23 -13.84
C THR A 61 -7.64 -1.63 -15.10
N PRO A 62 -7.50 -0.90 -16.22
CA PRO A 62 -8.14 -1.29 -17.47
C PRO A 62 -7.87 -2.74 -17.90
N ARG A 63 -6.65 -3.26 -17.71
CA ARG A 63 -6.32 -4.65 -18.06
C ARG A 63 -6.83 -5.67 -17.04
N ARG A 64 -6.90 -5.31 -15.76
CA ARG A 64 -7.44 -6.15 -14.67
C ARG A 64 -8.51 -5.38 -13.89
N PRO A 65 -9.72 -5.23 -14.47
CA PRO A 65 -10.80 -4.50 -13.82
C PRO A 65 -11.25 -5.23 -12.54
N GLN A 66 -11.80 -4.47 -11.59
CA GLN A 66 -12.36 -4.99 -10.33
C GLN A 66 -11.40 -5.84 -9.48
N THR A 67 -10.09 -5.70 -9.72
CA THR A 67 -9.04 -6.41 -8.99
C THR A 67 -8.44 -5.48 -7.94
N PHE A 68 -8.39 -5.94 -6.69
CA PHE A 68 -7.68 -5.26 -5.63
C PHE A 68 -6.17 -5.53 -5.75
N PHE A 69 -5.38 -4.46 -5.75
CA PHE A 69 -3.91 -4.54 -5.73
C PHE A 69 -3.41 -4.12 -4.35
N ALA A 70 -2.86 -5.07 -3.60
CA ALA A 70 -2.16 -4.74 -2.36
C ALA A 70 -1.02 -3.77 -2.68
N THR A 71 -1.01 -2.62 -2.01
CA THR A 71 -0.14 -1.50 -2.34
C THR A 71 0.48 -0.93 -1.07
N PHE A 72 1.79 -0.73 -1.09
CA PHE A 72 2.53 -0.12 -0.01
C PHE A 72 2.99 1.27 -0.44
N ILE A 73 2.64 2.27 0.38
CA ILE A 73 3.02 3.67 0.13
C ILE A 73 4.47 3.85 0.58
N PHE A 74 5.31 4.29 -0.34
CA PHE A 74 6.69 4.66 -0.08
C PHE A 74 6.75 6.17 0.26
N ALA A 75 7.13 6.58 1.46
CA ALA A 75 7.49 5.77 2.64
C ALA A 75 6.83 6.30 3.91
N LEU A 76 7.00 5.58 5.03
CA LEU A 76 6.42 6.03 6.30
C LEU A 76 7.10 7.31 6.80
N PHE A 77 8.43 7.35 6.78
CA PHE A 77 9.22 8.48 7.29
C PHE A 77 10.08 9.11 6.21
N ASN A 78 10.41 10.38 6.40
CA ASN A 78 11.53 11.01 5.69
C ASN A 78 12.84 10.37 6.15
N GLU A 79 13.65 9.92 5.19
CA GLU A 79 14.91 9.21 5.44
C GLU A 79 16.09 10.12 5.06
N ASP A 80 16.67 10.80 6.04
CA ASP A 80 17.69 11.84 5.85
C ASP A 80 19.07 11.30 5.40
N GLU A 81 19.38 10.06 5.73
CA GLU A 81 20.62 9.39 5.31
C GLU A 81 20.61 8.86 3.87
N LYS A 82 19.50 9.03 3.12
CA LYS A 82 19.45 8.61 1.71
C LYS A 82 20.39 9.42 0.83
N THR A 83 21.25 8.69 0.12
CA THR A 83 22.16 9.22 -0.89
C THR A 83 21.44 9.55 -2.18
N GLY A 84 22.00 10.46 -2.98
CA GLY A 84 21.44 10.86 -4.27
C GLY A 84 20.68 12.19 -4.19
N HIS A 85 19.69 12.35 -5.07
CA HIS A 85 18.92 13.58 -5.22
C HIS A 85 18.26 14.02 -3.91
N THR A 86 18.06 15.32 -3.73
CA THR A 86 17.41 15.84 -2.51
C THR A 86 15.99 15.32 -2.32
N THR A 87 15.32 14.92 -3.40
CA THR A 87 13.99 14.29 -3.38
C THR A 87 13.96 13.00 -2.58
N GLU A 88 15.04 12.21 -2.60
CA GLU A 88 15.10 10.90 -1.95
C GLU A 88 14.85 10.99 -0.44
N ARG A 89 15.21 12.12 0.18
CA ARG A 89 15.06 12.33 1.63
C ARG A 89 13.65 12.76 2.04
N ASN A 90 12.71 12.90 1.10
CA ASN A 90 11.44 13.62 1.32
C ASN A 90 10.19 12.86 0.85
N TRP A 91 10.20 11.52 0.89
CA TRP A 91 9.08 10.66 0.49
C TRP A 91 8.12 10.29 1.65
N GLY A 92 8.45 10.68 2.88
CA GLY A 92 7.72 10.30 4.09
C GLY A 92 6.31 10.86 4.15
N LEU A 93 5.39 10.04 4.70
CA LEU A 93 4.10 10.52 5.22
C LEU A 93 4.29 11.33 6.52
N PHE A 94 5.32 10.96 7.30
CA PHE A 94 5.67 11.57 8.59
C PHE A 94 7.13 12.04 8.60
N TYR A 95 7.40 13.04 9.42
CA TYR A 95 8.75 13.37 9.85
C TYR A 95 9.26 12.32 10.85
N PRO A 96 10.58 12.24 11.07
CA PRO A 96 11.17 11.28 12.03
C PRO A 96 10.67 11.43 13.48
N ASP A 97 10.15 12.61 13.84
CA ASP A 97 9.54 12.87 15.15
C ASP A 97 8.08 12.36 15.26
N GLY A 98 7.54 11.76 14.19
CA GLY A 98 6.17 11.25 14.11
C GLY A 98 5.12 12.31 13.76
N THR A 99 5.52 13.57 13.53
CA THR A 99 4.58 14.59 13.06
C THR A 99 4.23 14.34 11.58
N PRO A 100 2.96 14.49 11.18
CA PRO A 100 2.58 14.28 9.78
C PRO A 100 3.17 15.38 8.89
N VAL A 101 3.68 15.02 7.71
CA VAL A 101 4.13 16.00 6.71
C VAL A 101 2.92 16.68 6.04
N TYR A 102 1.83 15.94 5.90
CA TYR A 102 0.51 16.39 5.44
C TYR A 102 -0.56 15.44 5.97
N ASP A 103 -1.80 15.94 6.03
CA ASP A 103 -2.94 15.12 6.44
C ASP A 103 -3.27 14.07 5.38
N ILE A 104 -3.38 12.82 5.80
CA ILE A 104 -3.81 11.70 4.96
C ILE A 104 -4.68 10.74 5.75
N ASP A 105 -5.82 10.39 5.20
CA ASP A 105 -6.70 9.37 5.79
C ASP A 105 -6.35 7.99 5.23
N LEU A 106 -5.66 7.19 6.04
CA LEU A 106 -5.37 5.79 5.75
C LEU A 106 -6.42 4.83 6.34
N SER A 107 -7.39 5.36 7.10
CA SER A 107 -8.26 4.58 7.99
C SER A 107 -9.45 3.92 7.30
N ALA A 108 -9.49 3.91 5.97
CA ALA A 108 -10.60 3.37 5.17
C ALA A 108 -10.66 1.83 5.14
N GLY A 109 -10.74 1.23 6.32
CA GLY A 109 -10.79 -0.21 6.55
C GLY A 109 -10.91 -0.56 8.03
N VAL A 110 -10.59 0.37 8.94
CA VAL A 110 -11.15 0.33 10.29
C VAL A 110 -12.59 0.81 10.16
N ILE A 111 -13.50 -0.12 9.88
CA ILE A 111 -14.89 0.09 10.32
C ILE A 111 -14.79 0.57 11.75
N LYS A 112 -15.27 1.78 12.03
CA LYS A 112 -15.53 2.21 13.41
C LYS A 112 -16.57 1.23 13.96
N THR A 113 -16.12 0.08 14.45
CA THR A 113 -16.87 -0.65 15.46
C THR A 113 -16.81 0.27 16.67
N SER A 114 -17.78 1.17 16.76
CA SER A 114 -18.17 1.77 18.02
C SER A 114 -18.69 0.63 18.90
N HIS A 115 -17.77 -0.19 19.42
CA HIS A 115 -18.05 -0.94 20.62
C HIS A 115 -18.04 0.08 21.75
N THR A 116 -19.21 0.66 22.00
CA THR A 116 -19.57 1.13 23.32
C THR A 116 -19.12 0.04 24.30
N LEU A 117 -18.18 0.37 25.19
CA LEU A 117 -17.76 -0.53 26.25
C LEU A 117 -18.90 -0.66 27.25
N GLU A 118 -19.94 -1.41 26.90
CA GLU A 118 -20.87 -1.95 27.88
C GLU A 118 -20.30 -3.28 28.37
N ALA A 119 -19.81 -3.22 29.61
CA ALA A 119 -19.50 -4.41 30.39
C ALA A 119 -20.80 -5.19 30.60
N ALA A 120 -21.00 -6.26 29.84
CA ALA A 120 -22.05 -7.23 30.08
C ALA A 120 -21.42 -8.60 30.37
N SER A 121 -21.50 -8.99 31.64
CA SER A 121 -21.26 -10.35 32.09
C SER A 121 -22.31 -11.29 31.51
N SER A 122 -21.92 -12.36 30.83
CA SER A 122 -22.48 -13.69 31.10
C SER A 122 -21.68 -14.77 30.39
N SER A 123 -21.47 -15.84 31.13
CA SER A 123 -20.70 -17.02 30.77
C SER A 123 -21.42 -17.87 29.73
N SER A 124 -20.73 -18.30 28.69
CA SER A 124 -20.88 -19.69 28.19
C SER A 124 -19.62 -20.10 27.44
N VAL A 125 -19.03 -21.18 27.96
CA VAL A 125 -17.86 -21.86 27.43
C VAL A 125 -18.29 -22.62 26.19
N VAL A 126 -17.62 -22.40 25.07
CA VAL A 126 -17.54 -23.39 23.98
C VAL A 126 -16.08 -23.54 23.60
N SER A 127 -15.49 -24.63 24.07
CA SER A 127 -14.18 -25.12 23.67
C SER A 127 -14.16 -25.42 22.16
N CYS A 128 -13.11 -25.00 21.48
CA CYS A 128 -12.67 -25.65 20.25
C CYS A 128 -11.14 -25.72 20.29
N GLU A 129 -10.67 -26.83 20.84
CA GLU A 129 -9.26 -27.20 20.83
C GLU A 129 -8.82 -27.64 19.43
N PHE A 130 -7.57 -27.27 19.10
CA PHE A 130 -6.64 -28.01 18.24
C PHE A 130 -7.10 -28.48 16.85
N VAL A 131 -6.56 -27.84 15.80
CA VAL A 131 -5.81 -28.57 14.75
C VAL A 131 -4.63 -27.70 14.27
N TRP A 132 -3.44 -28.02 14.77
CA TRP A 132 -2.18 -27.77 14.05
C TRP A 132 -2.01 -28.90 13.04
N ALA A 133 -1.88 -28.59 11.74
CA ALA A 133 -1.07 -29.36 10.77
C ALA A 133 -1.24 -28.82 9.35
N SER A 134 -0.10 -28.47 8.74
CA SER A 134 0.22 -28.69 7.32
C SER A 134 -0.57 -27.90 6.27
N ILE A 135 0.07 -26.87 5.69
CA ILE A 135 0.23 -26.68 4.24
C ILE A 135 1.42 -25.73 4.04
N LEU A 136 2.57 -26.33 3.76
CA LEU A 136 3.75 -25.70 3.19
C LEU A 136 3.82 -26.22 1.75
N CYS A 137 3.20 -25.51 0.80
CA CYS A 137 3.52 -25.63 -0.63
C CYS A 137 2.80 -24.52 -1.40
N SER A 138 3.56 -23.77 -2.22
CA SER A 138 3.07 -22.85 -3.26
C SER A 138 2.75 -21.42 -2.86
N THR A 139 3.77 -20.65 -2.50
CA THR A 139 3.79 -19.22 -2.85
C THR A 139 5.07 -18.92 -3.62
N ASN A 140 4.99 -19.01 -4.95
CA ASN A 140 5.90 -18.33 -5.85
C ASN A 140 5.63 -16.82 -5.72
N LEU A 141 6.20 -16.19 -4.70
CA LEU A 141 6.27 -14.74 -4.58
C LEU A 141 7.64 -14.32 -5.12
N LEU A 142 7.68 -13.93 -6.39
CA LEU A 142 8.87 -13.36 -6.98
C LEU A 142 8.91 -11.88 -6.58
N LEU A 143 9.62 -11.56 -5.49
CA LEU A 143 10.02 -10.18 -5.19
C LEU A 143 11.08 -9.79 -6.23
N LEU A 144 10.69 -9.01 -7.23
CA LEU A 144 11.61 -8.41 -8.18
C LEU A 144 12.07 -7.06 -7.62
N PHE A 145 13.24 -7.04 -6.96
CA PHE A 145 13.94 -5.79 -6.66
C PHE A 145 14.54 -5.26 -7.97
N ILE A 146 13.96 -4.17 -8.49
CA ILE A 146 14.64 -3.33 -9.46
C ILE A 146 15.07 -2.09 -8.67
N LEU A 147 16.35 -2.03 -8.33
CA LEU A 147 17.07 -0.79 -8.00
C LEU A 147 17.56 -0.16 -9.31
#